data_AF-A0A836P373-F1
#
_entry.id   AF-A0A836P373-F1
#
_cell.length_a   1.000
_cell.length_b   1.000
_cell.length_c   1.000
_cell.angle_alpha   90.00
_cell.angle_beta   90.00
_cell.angle_gamma   90.00
#
_symmetry.space_group_name_H-M   'P 1'
#
loop_
_entity.id
_entity.type
_entity.pdbx_description
1 polymer ?
#
loop_
_entity_poly.entity_id
_entity_poly.type
_entity_poly.pdbx_seq_one_letter_code
_entity_poly.pdbx_strand_id
1 'polypeptide(L)'
;MATRRGFLQGAIAAALFGSVGLPSLARARAGNYALPADARTRADLTKHVDVFIGTGGHGHTFPGATLPFGMVQLSPDTYNAVWDSCSGYHESDGSIMGFSHTHLSGTGIGDMLDFLLVPATGEVKLVPGPLDNPDAGYRSRYDHADEAASPGYYRVRLKDSGVHAELTATARAGLHRYHFPKGKPAHVLLDLCHGMQDKPGIPTRVSDAQLRVVDERTLTGGRRVYQWAQGRYIYFAMRLSRPFKQVQLYNEDQPLAAGTRSVDGTHLKAALHYPDASDAPLLIKVGISAVSADNALANLDAELPDFDFARVHAQAVAAWEKELGRVRIDSDDEAQRRIFYTGLYHSLLAPTLFSDVDGRYRGMDLKIHSAPSGYHNYSTYSLWDTYRALHPLLTLVQPERVPDLVQCLVRGANECPDGVGIWPLQGVETGCM
;
A
#
# COMPACT_ATOMS: atom_id res chain seq x y z
N MET A 1 -24.44 3.34 38.28
CA MET A 1 -22.97 3.35 38.49
C MET A 1 -22.52 1.91 38.68
N ALA A 2 -22.00 1.29 37.61
CA ALA A 2 -21.45 -0.06 37.65
C ALA A 2 -19.92 0.04 37.62
N THR A 3 -19.27 -0.53 38.63
CA THR A 3 -17.84 -0.39 38.88
C THR A 3 -17.02 -1.46 38.16
N ARG A 4 -15.76 -1.13 37.86
CA ARG A 4 -14.72 -1.83 37.07
C ARG A 4 -14.29 -3.24 37.55
N ARG A 5 -15.15 -4.04 38.18
CA ARG A 5 -14.76 -5.35 38.75
C ARG A 5 -15.61 -6.56 38.34
N GLY A 6 -16.45 -6.44 37.31
CA GLY A 6 -17.34 -7.53 36.84
C GLY A 6 -16.96 -8.23 35.53
N PHE A 7 -15.85 -7.88 34.86
CA PHE A 7 -15.60 -8.33 33.48
C PHE A 7 -14.55 -9.46 33.31
N LEU A 8 -14.09 -10.09 34.40
CA LEU A 8 -12.99 -11.07 34.33
C LEU A 8 -13.27 -12.44 34.99
N GLN A 9 -14.53 -12.81 35.21
CA GLN A 9 -14.88 -14.12 35.77
C GLN A 9 -16.00 -14.85 35.01
N GLY A 10 -15.84 -15.01 33.70
CA GLY A 10 -16.80 -15.73 32.86
C GLY A 10 -16.20 -16.52 31.70
N ALA A 11 -14.96 -17.02 31.82
CA ALA A 11 -14.28 -17.73 30.73
C ALA A 11 -13.57 -19.02 31.18
N ILE A 12 -14.18 -19.80 32.09
CA ILE A 12 -13.81 -21.21 32.30
C ILE A 12 -15.09 -21.98 32.63
N ALA A 13 -15.62 -22.70 31.64
CA ALA A 13 -16.43 -23.93 31.73
C ALA A 13 -17.52 -24.00 30.65
N ALA A 14 -17.14 -24.41 29.43
CA ALA A 14 -18.03 -25.12 28.50
C ALA A 14 -17.21 -25.70 27.33
N ALA A 15 -16.22 -26.53 27.65
CA ALA A 15 -15.75 -27.54 26.71
C ALA A 15 -16.38 -28.86 27.15
N LEU A 16 -17.33 -29.39 26.37
CA LEU A 16 -17.57 -30.82 26.12
C LEU A 16 -18.93 -31.03 25.43
N PHE A 17 -18.87 -31.73 24.28
CA PHE A 17 -19.94 -32.32 23.47
C PHE A 17 -20.69 -31.42 22.49
N GLY A 18 -20.34 -31.57 21.21
CA GLY A 18 -21.07 -31.00 20.08
C GLY A 18 -20.40 -31.26 18.74
N SER A 19 -20.03 -32.50 18.45
CA SER A 19 -19.59 -32.94 17.11
C SER A 19 -20.77 -32.94 16.14
N VAL A 20 -20.89 -31.93 15.28
CA VAL A 20 -21.55 -32.05 13.98
C VAL A 20 -20.76 -31.20 12.99
N GLY A 21 -20.27 -31.86 11.95
CA GLY A 21 -19.22 -31.35 11.07
C GLY A 21 -19.65 -30.25 10.10
N LEU A 22 -18.61 -29.58 9.61
CA LEU A 22 -18.48 -29.01 8.27
C LEU A 22 -16.97 -28.84 8.03
N PRO A 23 -16.36 -29.49 7.02
CA PRO A 23 -15.04 -29.10 6.58
C PRO A 23 -15.23 -27.90 5.65
N SER A 24 -15.26 -26.68 6.18
CA SER A 24 -14.90 -25.53 5.36
C SER A 24 -13.38 -25.51 5.30
N LEU A 25 -12.82 -26.26 4.35
CA LEU A 25 -11.48 -25.99 3.84
C LEU A 25 -11.46 -24.51 3.48
N ALA A 26 -10.76 -23.69 4.26
CA ALA A 26 -10.36 -22.36 3.83
C ALA A 26 -9.44 -22.57 2.62
N ARG A 27 -10.03 -22.57 1.42
CA ARG A 27 -9.30 -22.41 0.17
C ARG A 27 -8.58 -21.07 0.31
N ALA A 28 -7.26 -21.08 0.13
CA ALA A 28 -6.57 -19.88 -0.32
C ALA A 28 -7.41 -19.35 -1.50
N ARG A 29 -7.78 -18.06 -1.49
CA ARG A 29 -8.55 -17.43 -2.56
C ARG A 29 -7.72 -17.40 -3.85
N ALA A 30 -7.56 -18.55 -4.47
CA ALA A 30 -7.29 -18.65 -5.88
C ALA A 30 -8.64 -18.42 -6.54
N GLY A 31 -8.90 -17.21 -7.03
CA GLY A 31 -10.01 -16.98 -7.95
C GLY A 31 -9.95 -17.97 -9.13
N ASN A 32 -10.95 -17.96 -10.00
CA ASN A 32 -11.11 -18.94 -11.09
C ASN A 32 -9.95 -19.03 -12.12
N TYR A 33 -8.85 -18.30 -11.92
CA TYR A 33 -7.67 -18.31 -12.78
C TYR A 33 -6.41 -18.50 -11.94
N ALA A 34 -5.62 -19.52 -12.29
CA ALA A 34 -4.33 -19.81 -11.67
C ALA A 34 -3.33 -18.66 -11.90
N LEU A 35 -2.35 -18.53 -10.99
CA LEU A 35 -1.16 -17.71 -11.20
C LEU A 35 -0.46 -18.14 -12.51
N PRO A 36 0.15 -17.22 -13.29
CA PRO A 36 0.88 -17.57 -14.50
C PRO A 36 2.03 -18.57 -14.20
N ALA A 37 2.31 -19.44 -15.17
CA ALA A 37 3.18 -20.60 -15.02
C ALA A 37 4.69 -20.29 -14.93
N ASP A 38 5.07 -19.01 -15.00
CA ASP A 38 6.45 -18.51 -15.05
C ASP A 38 7.16 -18.48 -13.67
N ALA A 39 6.52 -18.95 -12.61
CA ALA A 39 7.03 -18.86 -11.23
C ALA A 39 7.48 -20.18 -10.58
N ARG A 40 8.19 -21.09 -11.26
CA ARG A 40 8.66 -22.34 -10.60
C ARG A 40 10.08 -22.76 -10.96
N THR A 41 11.02 -22.59 -10.02
CA THR A 41 12.04 -23.61 -9.63
C THR A 41 12.92 -23.19 -8.44
N ARG A 42 12.42 -23.46 -7.22
CA ARG A 42 13.01 -23.88 -5.92
C ARG A 42 11.81 -23.85 -4.94
N ALA A 43 11.89 -24.42 -3.74
CA ALA A 43 10.73 -24.54 -2.82
C ALA A 43 9.77 -23.33 -2.93
N ASP A 44 8.54 -23.58 -3.35
CA ASP A 44 7.50 -22.56 -3.62
C ASP A 44 6.82 -22.25 -2.28
N LEU A 45 7.48 -21.44 -1.44
CA LEU A 45 7.00 -21.09 -0.10
C LEU A 45 5.95 -19.98 -0.15
N THR A 46 5.99 -19.14 -1.16
CA THR A 46 5.01 -18.06 -1.38
C THR A 46 3.59 -18.61 -1.54
N LYS A 47 3.41 -19.82 -2.08
CA LYS A 47 2.08 -20.49 -2.13
C LYS A 47 1.46 -20.74 -0.76
N HIS A 48 2.26 -20.80 0.31
CA HIS A 48 1.78 -21.01 1.66
C HIS A 48 1.35 -19.69 2.32
N VAL A 49 1.68 -18.54 1.74
CA VAL A 49 1.25 -17.25 2.27
C VAL A 49 -0.18 -16.95 1.81
N ASP A 50 -1.06 -16.74 2.78
CA ASP A 50 -2.37 -16.11 2.57
C ASP A 50 -2.32 -14.68 3.10
N VAL A 51 -2.28 -13.70 2.19
CA VAL A 51 -2.17 -12.27 2.54
C VAL A 51 -3.48 -11.68 3.04
N PHE A 52 -4.61 -12.40 2.92
CA PHE A 52 -5.90 -11.93 3.44
C PHE A 52 -6.06 -12.19 4.94
N ILE A 53 -5.27 -13.08 5.53
CA ILE A 53 -5.29 -13.30 6.99
C ILE A 53 -4.91 -11.98 7.67
N GLY A 54 -5.81 -11.47 8.53
CA GLY A 54 -5.63 -10.19 9.23
C GLY A 54 -6.24 -8.98 8.52
N THR A 55 -6.78 -9.14 7.31
CA THR A 55 -7.49 -8.05 6.60
C THR A 55 -8.93 -7.84 7.09
N GLY A 56 -9.44 -8.72 7.95
CA GLY A 56 -10.70 -8.56 8.65
C GLY A 56 -10.56 -8.64 10.16
N GLY A 57 -11.68 -8.43 10.86
CA GLY A 57 -11.66 -8.30 12.30
C GLY A 57 -10.80 -7.11 12.70
N HIS A 58 -9.83 -7.33 13.59
CA HIS A 58 -8.98 -6.26 14.13
C HIS A 58 -7.50 -6.45 13.79
N GLY A 59 -7.22 -7.13 12.67
CA GLY A 59 -5.85 -7.39 12.22
C GLY A 59 -5.19 -6.19 11.52
N HIS A 60 -5.98 -5.41 10.77
CA HIS A 60 -5.55 -4.22 10.03
C HIS A 60 -4.34 -4.48 9.10
N THR A 61 -4.29 -5.64 8.44
CA THR A 61 -3.32 -5.87 7.36
C THR A 61 -3.88 -5.40 6.03
N PHE A 62 -3.07 -5.40 4.97
CA PHE A 62 -3.49 -5.06 3.61
C PHE A 62 -3.08 -6.19 2.64
N PRO A 63 -3.88 -6.48 1.59
CA PRO A 63 -3.60 -7.57 0.66
C PRO A 63 -2.72 -7.16 -0.54
N GLY A 64 -2.34 -5.88 -0.63
CA GLY A 64 -1.60 -5.29 -1.75
C GLY A 64 -0.19 -5.85 -2.00
N ALA A 65 0.34 -5.50 -3.17
CA ALA A 65 1.68 -5.87 -3.58
C ALA A 65 2.75 -5.02 -2.90
N THR A 66 3.74 -5.67 -2.29
CA THR A 66 4.92 -5.03 -1.71
C THR A 66 6.11 -6.00 -1.72
N LEU A 67 7.32 -5.47 -1.56
CA LEU A 67 8.53 -6.25 -1.33
C LEU A 67 8.83 -6.32 0.17
N PRO A 68 9.65 -7.29 0.63
CA PRO A 68 10.16 -7.29 2.00
C PRO A 68 10.79 -5.95 2.35
N PHE A 69 10.33 -5.30 3.41
CA PHE A 69 10.77 -3.98 3.88
C PHE A 69 10.65 -2.85 2.82
N GLY A 70 9.77 -3.00 1.83
CA GLY A 70 9.60 -2.04 0.73
C GLY A 70 9.08 -0.68 1.19
N MET A 71 9.44 0.38 0.46
CA MET A 71 8.89 1.73 0.62
C MET A 71 7.47 1.82 0.05
N VAL A 72 7.19 1.09 -1.06
CA VAL A 72 5.87 1.01 -1.67
C VAL A 72 5.08 -0.17 -1.14
N GLN A 73 3.84 0.10 -0.76
CA GLN A 73 2.80 -0.89 -0.48
C GLN A 73 1.63 -0.59 -1.40
N LEU A 74 1.60 -1.19 -2.59
CA LEU A 74 0.57 -0.90 -3.60
C LEU A 74 -0.66 -1.77 -3.36
N SER A 75 -1.70 -1.20 -2.75
CA SER A 75 -2.87 -1.94 -2.24
C SER A 75 -4.20 -1.29 -2.62
N PRO A 76 -5.30 -2.06 -2.73
CA PRO A 76 -6.65 -1.50 -2.74
C PRO A 76 -7.00 -0.79 -1.44
N ASP A 77 -7.76 0.30 -1.56
CA ASP A 77 -8.41 0.98 -0.45
C ASP A 77 -9.93 0.73 -0.50
N THR A 78 -10.51 0.11 0.52
CA THR A 78 -11.97 -0.04 0.67
C THR A 78 -12.55 1.09 1.53
N TYR A 79 -11.81 1.55 2.54
CA TYR A 79 -12.24 2.68 3.38
C TYR A 79 -11.05 3.33 4.11
N ASN A 80 -11.24 4.54 4.63
CA ASN A 80 -10.13 5.38 5.08
C ASN A 80 -10.48 6.30 6.26
N ALA A 81 -11.47 5.97 7.08
CA ALA A 81 -11.96 6.92 8.09
C ALA A 81 -12.35 6.32 9.45
N VAL A 82 -12.12 5.01 9.65
CA VAL A 82 -12.46 4.31 10.90
C VAL A 82 -11.32 3.42 11.35
N TRP A 83 -11.37 3.01 12.62
CA TRP A 83 -10.30 2.25 13.26
C TRP A 83 -9.99 0.92 12.56
N ASP A 84 -11.02 0.16 12.15
CA ASP A 84 -10.82 -1.11 11.44
C ASP A 84 -10.22 -0.91 10.02
N SER A 85 -10.09 0.33 9.53
CA SER A 85 -9.56 0.67 8.21
C SER A 85 -8.18 1.35 8.26
N CYS A 86 -7.41 1.16 9.34
CA CYS A 86 -6.07 1.78 9.48
C CYS A 86 -5.12 1.43 8.32
N SER A 87 -5.29 0.26 7.69
CA SER A 87 -4.52 -0.19 6.53
C SER A 87 -5.16 0.12 5.19
N GLY A 88 -6.25 0.88 5.14
CA GLY A 88 -7.00 1.20 3.93
C GLY A 88 -7.96 0.10 3.45
N TYR A 89 -7.79 -1.15 3.89
CA TYR A 89 -8.58 -2.30 3.43
C TYR A 89 -9.22 -3.04 4.60
N HIS A 90 -10.51 -3.39 4.46
CA HIS A 90 -11.18 -4.33 5.34
C HIS A 90 -12.00 -5.34 4.53
N GLU A 91 -11.82 -6.64 4.79
CA GLU A 91 -12.40 -7.70 3.94
C GLU A 91 -13.93 -7.69 3.89
N SER A 92 -14.61 -7.15 4.91
CA SER A 92 -16.09 -7.08 4.90
C SER A 92 -16.65 -6.01 3.97
N ASP A 93 -15.82 -5.09 3.48
CA ASP A 93 -16.28 -3.97 2.66
C ASP A 93 -16.59 -4.43 1.23
N GLY A 94 -17.77 -4.09 0.74
CA GLY A 94 -18.25 -4.52 -0.58
C GLY A 94 -17.81 -3.65 -1.77
N SER A 95 -16.99 -2.62 -1.55
CA SER A 95 -16.53 -1.70 -2.62
C SER A 95 -15.11 -1.17 -2.38
N ILE A 96 -14.39 -0.93 -3.48
CA ILE A 96 -13.04 -0.36 -3.51
C ILE A 96 -13.12 1.09 -4.01
N MET A 97 -12.38 1.98 -3.36
CA MET A 97 -12.17 3.38 -3.73
C MET A 97 -11.15 3.51 -4.87
N GLY A 98 -10.06 2.74 -4.82
CA GLY A 98 -8.98 2.75 -5.79
C GLY A 98 -7.76 2.02 -5.24
N PHE A 99 -6.58 2.33 -5.78
CA PHE A 99 -5.31 1.72 -5.37
C PHE A 99 -4.27 2.78 -5.00
N SER A 100 -3.84 2.81 -3.74
CA SER A 100 -2.81 3.73 -3.24
C SER A 100 -1.47 3.01 -2.98
N HIS A 101 -0.40 3.76 -2.69
CA HIS A 101 0.99 3.28 -2.77
C HIS A 101 1.70 3.22 -1.40
N THR A 102 1.05 3.65 -0.33
CA THR A 102 1.62 3.72 1.02
C THR A 102 0.60 3.22 2.04
N HIS A 103 0.97 2.23 2.86
CA HIS A 103 0.08 1.63 3.85
C HIS A 103 0.82 1.25 5.14
N LEU A 104 0.09 1.23 6.25
CA LEU A 104 0.54 0.68 7.52
C LEU A 104 -0.08 -0.71 7.73
N SER A 105 0.70 -1.65 8.26
CA SER A 105 0.23 -3.01 8.55
C SER A 105 0.11 -3.22 10.05
N GLY A 106 -1.09 -3.54 10.53
CA GLY A 106 -1.35 -3.90 11.92
C GLY A 106 -1.39 -2.74 12.92
N THR A 107 -1.48 -1.49 12.46
CA THR A 107 -1.51 -0.32 13.36
C THR A 107 -2.90 -0.06 13.91
N GLY A 108 -2.96 0.49 15.14
CA GLY A 108 -4.21 0.96 15.77
C GLY A 108 -4.54 2.43 15.48
N ILE A 109 -3.72 3.10 14.65
CA ILE A 109 -3.92 4.47 14.16
C ILE A 109 -3.55 4.45 12.67
N GLY A 110 -4.39 5.03 11.83
CA GLY A 110 -4.16 5.13 10.39
C GLY A 110 -3.44 6.43 9.99
N ASP A 111 -2.67 6.36 8.90
CA ASP A 111 -2.09 7.47 8.16
C ASP A 111 -1.88 6.99 6.70
N MET A 112 -1.05 7.66 5.91
CA MET A 112 -0.62 7.22 4.58
C MET A 112 -1.81 7.18 3.59
N LEU A 113 -1.95 6.11 2.81
CA LEU A 113 -2.86 5.98 1.67
C LEU A 113 -2.56 7.01 0.56
N ASP A 114 -1.29 7.28 0.31
CA ASP A 114 -0.78 8.13 -0.77
C ASP A 114 -0.36 7.27 -1.96
N PHE A 115 -0.52 7.62 -3.24
CA PHE A 115 -1.51 8.47 -3.91
C PHE A 115 -2.51 7.53 -4.60
N LEU A 116 -3.80 7.89 -4.63
CA LEU A 116 -4.84 6.97 -5.12
C LEU A 116 -4.98 7.04 -6.65
N LEU A 117 -4.91 5.89 -7.31
CA LEU A 117 -5.34 5.72 -8.70
C LEU A 117 -6.68 5.00 -8.78
N VAL A 118 -7.60 5.53 -9.58
CA VAL A 118 -8.94 4.96 -9.80
C VAL A 118 -9.16 4.72 -11.29
N PRO A 119 -9.02 3.48 -11.79
CA PRO A 119 -9.35 3.14 -13.17
C PRO A 119 -10.86 2.92 -13.33
N ALA A 120 -11.49 3.73 -14.18
CA ALA A 120 -12.94 3.71 -14.33
C ALA A 120 -13.40 3.90 -15.78
N THR A 121 -14.68 3.64 -16.01
CA THR A 121 -15.35 3.86 -17.29
C THR A 121 -16.57 4.75 -17.12
N GLY A 122 -16.92 5.51 -18.14
CA GLY A 122 -18.04 6.45 -18.11
C GLY A 122 -17.62 7.81 -17.59
N GLU A 123 -18.56 8.49 -16.93
CA GLU A 123 -18.37 9.83 -16.37
C GLU A 123 -17.30 9.85 -15.27
N VAL A 124 -16.51 10.92 -15.23
CA VAL A 124 -15.54 11.16 -14.15
C VAL A 124 -16.30 11.61 -12.91
N LYS A 125 -16.22 10.82 -11.84
CA LYS A 125 -16.69 11.21 -10.51
C LYS A 125 -15.48 11.58 -9.66
N LEU A 126 -15.60 12.67 -8.89
CA LEU A 126 -14.47 13.24 -8.15
C LEU A 126 -14.46 12.84 -6.67
N VAL A 127 -15.54 12.27 -6.17
CA VAL A 127 -15.67 11.81 -4.78
C VAL A 127 -15.91 10.30 -4.75
N PRO A 128 -15.46 9.59 -3.70
CA PRO A 128 -15.61 8.14 -3.61
C PRO A 128 -17.07 7.71 -3.48
N GLY A 129 -17.89 8.54 -2.84
CA GLY A 129 -19.21 8.14 -2.35
C GLY A 129 -19.10 7.35 -1.03
N PRO A 130 -20.21 7.20 -0.29
CA PRO A 130 -20.24 6.42 0.93
C PRO A 130 -20.20 4.92 0.64
N LEU A 131 -19.82 4.11 1.64
CA LEU A 131 -19.72 2.65 1.53
C LEU A 131 -21.05 1.98 1.16
N ASP A 132 -22.16 2.50 1.67
CA ASP A 132 -23.52 1.96 1.49
C ASP A 132 -24.20 2.44 0.20
N ASN A 133 -23.65 3.46 -0.46
CA ASN A 133 -24.12 3.96 -1.75
C ASN A 133 -22.94 4.28 -2.70
N PRO A 134 -22.25 3.24 -3.21
CA PRO A 134 -21.09 3.43 -4.09
C PRO A 134 -21.47 4.10 -5.42
N ASP A 135 -22.73 4.05 -5.85
CA ASP A 135 -23.19 4.71 -7.08
C ASP A 135 -23.12 6.24 -7.00
N ALA A 136 -23.05 6.82 -5.79
CA ALA A 136 -22.87 8.26 -5.59
C ALA A 136 -21.44 8.76 -5.88
N GLY A 137 -20.48 7.87 -6.13
CA GLY A 137 -19.09 8.25 -6.36
C GLY A 137 -18.30 7.27 -7.22
N TYR A 138 -16.97 7.40 -7.20
CA TYR A 138 -16.06 6.61 -8.04
C TYR A 138 -15.78 5.20 -7.51
N ARG A 139 -16.32 4.83 -6.33
CA ARG A 139 -16.22 3.47 -5.81
C ARG A 139 -16.70 2.45 -6.84
N SER A 140 -16.06 1.29 -6.84
CA SER A 140 -16.54 0.13 -7.57
C SER A 140 -16.76 -1.04 -6.62
N ARG A 141 -17.91 -1.67 -6.73
CA ARG A 141 -18.15 -2.99 -6.13
C ARG A 141 -17.15 -4.01 -6.67
N TYR A 142 -16.87 -5.05 -5.89
CA TYR A 142 -16.01 -6.18 -6.29
C TYR A 142 -16.56 -7.49 -5.71
N ASP A 143 -15.88 -8.60 -5.98
CA ASP A 143 -16.14 -9.88 -5.34
C ASP A 143 -14.82 -10.48 -4.90
N HIS A 144 -14.81 -11.13 -3.75
CA HIS A 144 -13.67 -11.94 -3.35
C HIS A 144 -13.46 -13.17 -4.24
N ALA A 145 -14.48 -13.64 -4.95
CA ALA A 145 -14.34 -14.70 -5.94
C ALA A 145 -13.49 -14.29 -7.16
N ASP A 146 -13.46 -12.98 -7.45
CA ASP A 146 -12.68 -12.37 -8.53
C ASP A 146 -11.56 -11.46 -7.98
N GLU A 147 -11.12 -11.74 -6.75
CA GLU A 147 -9.99 -11.12 -6.08
C GLU A 147 -8.96 -12.21 -5.74
N ALA A 148 -7.69 -11.94 -5.99
CA ALA A 148 -6.61 -12.86 -5.63
C ALA A 148 -5.34 -12.08 -5.35
N ALA A 149 -4.53 -12.57 -4.42
CA ALA A 149 -3.28 -11.94 -4.05
C ALA A 149 -2.27 -12.98 -3.55
N SER A 150 -1.00 -12.65 -3.69
CA SER A 150 0.15 -13.42 -3.24
C SER A 150 1.29 -12.46 -2.91
N PRO A 151 2.36 -12.89 -2.21
CA PRO A 151 3.47 -11.99 -1.91
C PRO A 151 4.01 -11.28 -3.17
N GLY A 152 3.90 -9.95 -3.20
CA GLY A 152 4.33 -9.12 -4.33
C GLY A 152 3.32 -8.96 -5.48
N TYR A 153 2.09 -9.45 -5.35
CA TYR A 153 1.06 -9.34 -6.38
C TYR A 153 -0.37 -9.27 -5.82
N TYR A 154 -1.20 -8.43 -6.44
CA TYR A 154 -2.63 -8.34 -6.16
C TYR A 154 -3.41 -8.20 -7.46
N ARG A 155 -4.61 -8.77 -7.53
CA ARG A 155 -5.57 -8.50 -8.61
C ARG A 155 -7.02 -8.48 -8.15
N VAL A 156 -7.83 -7.71 -8.86
CA VAL A 156 -9.28 -7.66 -8.64
C VAL A 156 -10.04 -7.24 -9.91
N ARG A 157 -11.27 -7.75 -10.05
CA ARG A 157 -12.24 -7.23 -11.02
C ARG A 157 -13.13 -6.17 -10.36
N LEU A 158 -13.03 -4.94 -10.86
CA LEU A 158 -13.95 -3.85 -10.50
C LEU A 158 -15.26 -4.04 -11.26
N LYS A 159 -16.34 -4.41 -10.57
CA LYS A 159 -17.62 -4.79 -11.19
C LYS A 159 -18.28 -3.62 -11.92
N ASP A 160 -18.27 -2.43 -11.34
CA ASP A 160 -19.03 -1.29 -11.85
C ASP A 160 -18.35 -0.68 -13.10
N SER A 161 -17.02 -0.59 -13.09
CA SER A 161 -16.25 -0.14 -14.26
C SER A 161 -15.96 -1.27 -15.27
N GLY A 162 -16.03 -2.53 -14.84
CA GLY A 162 -15.62 -3.69 -15.63
C GLY A 162 -14.11 -3.80 -15.85
N VAL A 163 -13.30 -3.01 -15.13
CA VAL A 163 -11.84 -3.04 -15.24
C VAL A 163 -11.27 -4.21 -14.45
N HIS A 164 -10.34 -4.96 -15.06
CA HIS A 164 -9.49 -5.89 -14.32
C HIS A 164 -8.17 -5.21 -13.98
N ALA A 165 -7.90 -5.07 -12.69
CA ALA A 165 -6.71 -4.42 -12.15
C ALA A 165 -5.74 -5.46 -11.60
N GLU A 166 -4.47 -5.28 -11.89
CA GLU A 166 -3.37 -6.09 -11.40
C GLU A 166 -2.22 -5.19 -10.93
N LEU A 167 -1.60 -5.54 -9.81
CA LEU A 167 -0.63 -4.73 -9.10
C LEU A 167 0.61 -5.56 -8.78
N THR A 168 1.79 -4.98 -8.95
CA THR A 168 3.06 -5.50 -8.42
C THR A 168 3.95 -4.32 -8.00
N ALA A 169 5.09 -4.58 -7.35
CA ALA A 169 5.94 -3.52 -6.80
C ALA A 169 7.43 -3.86 -6.83
N THR A 170 8.25 -2.82 -6.91
CA THR A 170 9.66 -2.83 -6.54
C THR A 170 9.82 -2.24 -5.13
N ALA A 171 11.06 -1.92 -4.72
CA ALA A 171 11.29 -1.35 -3.40
C ALA A 171 10.66 0.05 -3.27
N ARG A 172 10.71 0.88 -4.32
CA ARG A 172 10.30 2.30 -4.32
C ARG A 172 9.30 2.68 -5.41
N ALA A 173 8.83 1.71 -6.21
CA ALA A 173 7.83 1.95 -7.24
C ALA A 173 6.75 0.87 -7.28
N GLY A 174 5.52 1.30 -7.59
CA GLY A 174 4.40 0.42 -7.90
C GLY A 174 4.18 0.31 -9.41
N LEU A 175 3.72 -0.85 -9.88
CA LEU A 175 3.35 -1.09 -11.27
C LEU A 175 1.93 -1.64 -11.36
N HIS A 176 1.09 -0.91 -12.07
CA HIS A 176 -0.31 -1.24 -12.35
C HIS A 176 -0.43 -1.80 -13.77
N ARG A 177 -1.33 -2.76 -13.96
CA ARG A 177 -1.82 -3.21 -15.27
C ARG A 177 -3.33 -3.25 -15.26
N TYR A 178 -3.94 -2.43 -16.11
CA TYR A 178 -5.39 -2.30 -16.23
C TYR A 178 -5.88 -2.82 -17.57
N HIS A 179 -6.87 -3.71 -17.53
CA HIS A 179 -7.61 -4.18 -18.70
C HIS A 179 -9.00 -3.55 -18.70
N PHE A 180 -9.23 -2.58 -19.59
CA PHE A 180 -10.51 -1.91 -19.73
C PHE A 180 -11.46 -2.69 -20.65
N PRO A 181 -12.77 -2.70 -20.37
CA PRO A 181 -13.75 -3.30 -21.26
C PRO A 181 -13.93 -2.45 -22.54
N LYS A 182 -14.36 -3.10 -23.63
CA LYS A 182 -14.67 -2.42 -24.90
C LYS A 182 -15.94 -1.56 -24.77
N GLY A 183 -16.02 -0.51 -25.60
CA GLY A 183 -17.27 0.22 -25.86
C GLY A 183 -17.69 1.23 -24.79
N LYS A 184 -16.80 1.57 -23.84
CA LYS A 184 -17.04 2.65 -22.87
C LYS A 184 -15.87 3.64 -22.88
N PRO A 185 -16.12 4.95 -22.75
CA PRO A 185 -15.07 5.91 -22.45
C PRO A 185 -14.36 5.50 -21.16
N ALA A 186 -13.03 5.51 -21.14
CA ALA A 186 -12.23 5.12 -20.00
C ALA A 186 -11.37 6.27 -19.51
N HIS A 187 -11.14 6.30 -18.20
CA HIS A 187 -10.23 7.24 -17.58
C HIS A 187 -9.51 6.61 -16.39
N VAL A 188 -8.39 7.21 -16.01
CA VAL A 188 -7.75 6.98 -14.72
C VAL A 188 -7.76 8.29 -13.95
N LEU A 189 -8.41 8.29 -12.79
CA LEU A 189 -8.35 9.41 -11.85
C LEU A 189 -7.13 9.22 -10.95
N LEU A 190 -6.35 10.28 -10.79
CA LEU A 190 -5.33 10.42 -9.76
C LEU A 190 -5.86 11.40 -8.71
N ASP A 191 -6.01 10.94 -7.47
CA ASP A 191 -6.57 11.69 -6.36
C ASP A 191 -5.47 11.98 -5.30
N LEU A 192 -5.02 13.24 -5.23
CA LEU A 192 -4.05 13.73 -4.23
C LEU A 192 -4.74 14.20 -2.95
N CYS A 193 -6.06 14.06 -2.82
CA CYS A 193 -6.80 14.33 -1.58
C CYS A 193 -6.99 13.06 -0.75
N HIS A 194 -7.05 11.90 -1.41
CA HIS A 194 -7.23 10.61 -0.73
C HIS A 194 -6.11 10.34 0.27
N GLY A 195 -6.46 9.88 1.45
CA GLY A 195 -5.56 9.61 2.57
C GLY A 195 -6.37 9.10 3.75
N MET A 196 -5.73 8.70 4.84
CA MET A 196 -6.47 8.41 6.07
C MET A 196 -7.14 9.69 6.60
N GLN A 197 -8.40 9.58 7.04
CA GLN A 197 -9.20 10.62 7.67
C GLN A 197 -9.26 10.40 9.18
N ASP A 198 -9.29 11.50 9.95
CA ASP A 198 -9.47 11.42 11.41
C ASP A 198 -10.87 10.91 11.78
N LYS A 199 -11.85 11.19 10.93
CA LYS A 199 -13.24 10.75 11.07
C LYS A 199 -13.96 10.84 9.72
N PRO A 200 -15.06 10.07 9.53
CA PRO A 200 -15.79 10.06 8.28
C PRO A 200 -16.24 11.45 7.84
N GLY A 201 -15.98 11.77 6.57
CA GLY A 201 -16.42 13.02 5.94
C GLY A 201 -15.52 14.22 6.18
N ILE A 202 -14.42 14.05 6.92
CA ILE A 202 -13.39 15.09 7.08
C ILE A 202 -12.18 14.69 6.23
N PRO A 203 -11.87 15.42 5.15
CA PRO A 203 -10.74 15.10 4.29
C PRO A 203 -9.41 15.05 5.05
N THR A 204 -8.49 14.25 4.54
CA THR A 204 -7.08 14.24 4.97
C THR A 204 -6.52 15.66 4.91
N ARG A 205 -5.86 16.11 5.98
CA ARG A 205 -5.28 17.45 6.02
C ARG A 205 -4.03 17.53 5.14
N VAL A 206 -4.14 18.28 4.05
CA VAL A 206 -3.05 18.61 3.13
C VAL A 206 -2.86 20.13 3.12
N SER A 207 -1.64 20.61 3.34
CA SER A 207 -1.33 22.07 3.33
C SER A 207 -0.83 22.56 1.99
N ASP A 208 0.01 21.75 1.34
CA ASP A 208 0.73 22.10 0.12
C ASP A 208 0.71 20.88 -0.77
N ALA A 209 0.07 20.96 -1.92
CA ALA A 209 0.10 19.96 -2.96
C ALA A 209 0.49 20.59 -4.29
N GLN A 210 1.27 19.85 -5.07
CA GLN A 210 1.68 20.22 -6.42
C GLN A 210 1.37 19.08 -7.38
N LEU A 211 0.83 19.42 -8.55
CA LEU A 211 0.57 18.48 -9.63
C LEU A 211 1.06 19.08 -10.96
N ARG A 212 1.84 18.31 -11.69
CA ARG A 212 2.48 18.71 -12.95
C ARG A 212 2.25 17.63 -14.00
N VAL A 213 1.77 18.05 -15.16
CA VAL A 213 1.70 17.26 -16.39
C VAL A 213 2.95 17.60 -17.20
N VAL A 214 3.96 16.75 -17.14
CA VAL A 214 5.25 16.94 -17.81
C VAL A 214 5.09 16.73 -19.32
N ASP A 215 4.40 15.64 -19.68
CA ASP A 215 4.04 15.29 -21.06
C ASP A 215 2.82 14.35 -21.04
N GLU A 216 2.38 13.88 -22.21
CA GLU A 216 1.20 13.01 -22.34
C GLU A 216 1.38 11.60 -21.74
N ARG A 217 2.57 11.29 -21.21
CA ARG A 217 2.93 10.02 -20.56
C ARG A 217 3.44 10.20 -19.14
N THR A 218 3.70 11.42 -18.68
CA THR A 218 4.42 11.65 -17.43
C THR A 218 3.74 12.73 -16.59
N LEU A 219 3.41 12.38 -15.35
CA LEU A 219 2.95 13.31 -14.33
C LEU A 219 3.87 13.25 -13.12
N THR A 220 4.09 14.37 -12.47
CA THR A 220 4.83 14.46 -11.21
C THR A 220 4.06 15.31 -10.20
N GLY A 221 4.39 15.14 -8.93
CA GLY A 221 3.76 15.93 -7.90
C GLY A 221 4.20 15.54 -6.50
N GLY A 222 3.49 16.06 -5.52
CA GLY A 222 3.70 15.72 -4.13
C GLY A 222 2.79 16.53 -3.24
N ARG A 223 2.77 16.16 -1.97
CA ARG A 223 1.98 16.83 -0.95
C ARG A 223 2.66 16.80 0.42
N ARG A 224 2.23 17.72 1.29
CA ARG A 224 2.52 17.71 2.72
C ARG A 224 1.26 17.38 3.52
N VAL A 225 1.35 16.37 4.37
CA VAL A 225 0.19 15.77 5.08
C VAL A 225 0.30 15.99 6.59
N TYR A 226 -0.82 16.29 7.24
CA TYR A 226 -0.89 16.59 8.68
C TYR A 226 -1.84 15.63 9.41
N GLN A 227 -1.60 14.33 9.29
CA GLN A 227 -2.36 13.30 10.01
C GLN A 227 -1.59 12.84 11.25
N TRP A 228 -1.33 11.54 11.42
CA TRP A 228 -0.62 11.03 12.59
C TRP A 228 0.84 11.47 12.59
N ALA A 229 1.55 11.27 11.48
CA ALA A 229 2.86 11.86 11.21
C ALA A 229 2.69 13.29 10.68
N GLN A 230 2.51 14.23 11.62
CA GLN A 230 2.19 15.62 11.34
C GLN A 230 3.28 16.33 10.53
N GLY A 231 2.93 16.76 9.32
CA GLY A 231 3.81 17.55 8.45
C GLY A 231 4.74 16.72 7.57
N ARG A 232 4.49 15.41 7.41
CA ARG A 232 5.24 14.52 6.52
C ARG A 232 5.15 14.94 5.06
N TYR A 233 6.22 14.72 4.31
CA TYR A 233 6.31 14.99 2.87
C TYR A 233 6.28 13.71 2.07
N ILE A 234 5.56 13.73 0.95
CA ILE A 234 5.52 12.62 -0.01
C ILE A 234 5.39 13.16 -1.43
N TYR A 235 6.18 12.62 -2.35
CA TYR A 235 6.24 13.00 -3.75
C TYR A 235 6.07 11.77 -4.63
N PHE A 236 5.61 11.97 -5.86
CA PHE A 236 5.53 10.92 -6.86
C PHE A 236 6.04 11.34 -8.24
N ALA A 237 6.43 10.34 -9.01
CA ALA A 237 6.56 10.41 -10.45
C ALA A 237 5.80 9.23 -11.08
N MET A 238 4.87 9.55 -11.97
CA MET A 238 4.02 8.58 -12.67
C MET A 238 4.36 8.56 -14.16
N ARG A 239 4.60 7.38 -14.73
CA ARG A 239 4.74 7.17 -16.18
C ARG A 239 3.74 6.16 -16.73
N LEU A 240 3.22 6.45 -17.91
CA LEU A 240 2.14 5.72 -18.58
C LEU A 240 2.68 4.97 -19.81
N SER A 241 2.27 3.72 -20.01
CA SER A 241 2.73 2.90 -21.14
C SER A 241 2.25 3.40 -22.50
N ARG A 242 1.16 4.18 -22.51
CA ARG A 242 0.57 4.85 -23.69
C ARG A 242 0.19 6.28 -23.30
N PRO A 243 0.22 7.24 -24.23
CA PRO A 243 -0.14 8.61 -23.92
C PRO A 243 -1.65 8.73 -23.66
N PHE A 244 -2.05 9.53 -22.68
CA PHE A 244 -3.46 9.93 -22.56
C PHE A 244 -3.84 10.85 -23.72
N LYS A 245 -5.12 10.87 -24.11
CA LYS A 245 -5.61 11.76 -25.18
C LYS A 245 -6.03 13.12 -24.66
N GLN A 246 -6.50 13.16 -23.42
CA GLN A 246 -6.91 14.38 -22.73
C GLN A 246 -6.61 14.24 -21.24
N VAL A 247 -6.24 15.35 -20.61
CA VAL A 247 -6.16 15.49 -19.17
C VAL A 247 -7.06 16.63 -18.72
N GLN A 248 -7.81 16.41 -17.64
CA GLN A 248 -8.51 17.46 -16.92
C GLN A 248 -7.94 17.51 -15.49
N LEU A 249 -7.44 18.68 -15.11
CA LEU A 249 -7.00 18.93 -13.74
C LEU A 249 -8.12 19.57 -12.93
N TYR A 250 -8.17 19.26 -11.65
CA TYR A 250 -9.16 19.80 -10.70
C TYR A 250 -8.45 20.38 -9.49
N ASN A 251 -9.02 21.46 -8.95
CA ASN A 251 -8.69 21.99 -7.63
C ASN A 251 -10.00 22.25 -6.88
N GLU A 252 -10.11 21.79 -5.63
CA GLU A 252 -11.36 21.88 -4.85
C GLU A 252 -12.57 21.28 -5.60
N ASP A 253 -12.33 20.17 -6.31
CA ASP A 253 -13.30 19.50 -7.19
C ASP A 253 -13.88 20.38 -8.32
N GLN A 254 -13.27 21.54 -8.59
CA GLN A 254 -13.60 22.39 -9.72
C GLN A 254 -12.63 22.14 -10.89
N PRO A 255 -13.13 21.97 -12.12
CA PRO A 255 -12.27 21.81 -13.29
C PRO A 255 -11.46 23.09 -13.54
N LEU A 256 -10.15 22.94 -13.73
CA LEU A 256 -9.28 24.02 -14.20
C LEU A 256 -9.45 24.23 -15.71
N ALA A 257 -8.93 25.37 -16.19
CA ALA A 257 -8.95 25.69 -17.61
C ALA A 257 -8.33 24.57 -18.47
N ALA A 258 -8.91 24.33 -19.64
CA ALA A 258 -8.38 23.35 -20.58
C ALA A 258 -6.92 23.69 -20.96
N GLY A 259 -6.05 22.69 -20.95
CA GLY A 259 -4.62 22.86 -21.24
C GLY A 259 -3.76 23.27 -20.05
N THR A 260 -4.33 23.47 -18.85
CA THR A 260 -3.52 23.64 -17.62
C THR A 260 -2.64 22.40 -17.41
N ARG A 261 -1.33 22.61 -17.36
CA ARG A 261 -0.33 21.55 -17.11
C ARG A 261 0.30 21.60 -15.73
N SER A 262 0.06 22.65 -14.95
CA SER A 262 0.66 22.85 -13.63
C SER A 262 -0.35 23.50 -12.71
N VAL A 263 -0.51 22.95 -11.52
CA VAL A 263 -1.35 23.52 -10.46
C VAL A 263 -0.76 23.24 -9.08
N ASP A 264 -0.81 24.26 -8.23
CA ASP A 264 -0.57 24.16 -6.79
C ASP A 264 -1.88 24.42 -6.04
N GLY A 265 -2.06 23.77 -4.89
CA GLY A 265 -3.26 23.90 -4.09
C GLY A 265 -3.29 22.88 -2.95
N THR A 266 -4.48 22.60 -2.44
CA THR A 266 -4.70 21.70 -1.30
C THR A 266 -5.53 20.47 -1.67
N HIS A 267 -6.36 20.57 -2.71
CA HIS A 267 -7.27 19.50 -3.13
C HIS A 267 -7.15 19.22 -4.63
N LEU A 268 -6.05 18.59 -5.04
CA LEU A 268 -5.72 18.39 -6.45
C LEU A 268 -6.11 17.01 -6.96
N LYS A 269 -6.67 16.94 -8.17
CA LYS A 269 -6.96 15.68 -8.87
C LYS A 269 -6.65 15.81 -10.36
N ALA A 270 -6.39 14.69 -11.03
CA ALA A 270 -6.27 14.62 -12.49
C ALA A 270 -7.08 13.46 -13.05
N ALA A 271 -7.91 13.71 -14.06
CA ALA A 271 -8.52 12.68 -14.87
C ALA A 271 -7.78 12.54 -16.20
N LEU A 272 -7.23 11.35 -16.45
CA LEU A 272 -6.51 10.99 -17.68
C LEU A 272 -7.42 10.16 -18.58
N HIS A 273 -7.80 10.68 -19.74
CA HIS A 273 -8.78 10.05 -20.64
C HIS A 273 -8.12 9.20 -21.72
N TYR A 274 -8.68 8.01 -21.92
CA TYR A 274 -8.23 6.99 -22.86
C TYR A 274 -9.43 6.44 -23.66
N PRO A 275 -9.82 7.05 -24.78
CA PRO A 275 -10.86 6.50 -25.66
C PRO A 275 -10.46 5.14 -26.27
N ASP A 276 -9.16 4.85 -26.34
CA ASP A 276 -8.52 3.63 -26.85
C ASP A 276 -8.03 2.69 -25.72
N ALA A 277 -8.59 2.82 -24.51
CA ALA A 277 -8.14 2.04 -23.36
C ALA A 277 -8.27 0.52 -23.55
N SER A 278 -9.29 0.07 -24.28
CA SER A 278 -9.57 -1.36 -24.50
C SER A 278 -8.70 -2.04 -25.55
N ASP A 279 -7.89 -1.27 -26.30
CA ASP A 279 -7.11 -1.79 -27.43
C ASP A 279 -5.91 -2.63 -26.97
N ALA A 280 -5.38 -2.30 -25.79
CA ALA A 280 -4.29 -3.00 -25.13
C ALA A 280 -4.34 -2.72 -23.61
N PRO A 281 -3.70 -3.53 -22.76
CA PRO A 281 -3.59 -3.21 -21.34
C PRO A 281 -2.91 -1.83 -21.15
N LEU A 282 -3.45 -1.00 -20.25
CA LEU A 282 -2.79 0.23 -19.82
C LEU A 282 -1.90 -0.10 -18.62
N LEU A 283 -0.60 0.17 -18.72
CA LEU A 283 0.31 0.02 -17.61
C LEU A 283 0.73 1.38 -17.09
N ILE A 284 0.78 1.51 -15.77
CA ILE A 284 1.14 2.75 -15.08
C ILE A 284 2.17 2.41 -14.02
N LYS A 285 3.31 3.09 -14.05
CA LYS A 285 4.34 2.95 -13.03
C LYS A 285 4.42 4.23 -12.20
N VAL A 286 4.52 4.08 -10.88
CA VAL A 286 4.54 5.21 -9.93
C VAL A 286 5.68 5.00 -8.95
N GLY A 287 6.70 5.85 -9.04
CA GLY A 287 7.76 5.94 -8.04
C GLY A 287 7.38 6.95 -6.98
N ILE A 288 7.82 6.73 -5.73
CA ILE A 288 7.59 7.67 -4.62
C ILE A 288 8.90 8.09 -3.95
N SER A 289 8.88 9.23 -3.26
CA SER A 289 10.02 9.75 -2.48
C SER A 289 9.53 10.71 -1.39
N ALA A 290 10.20 10.77 -0.25
CA ALA A 290 9.98 11.80 0.77
C ALA A 290 10.85 13.07 0.55
N VAL A 291 11.71 13.06 -0.46
CA VAL A 291 12.68 14.12 -0.75
C VAL A 291 12.15 15.07 -1.82
N SER A 292 11.83 14.55 -3.01
CA SER A 292 11.37 15.36 -4.15
C SER A 292 10.72 14.53 -5.25
N ALA A 293 10.03 15.19 -6.19
CA ALA A 293 9.51 14.54 -7.40
C ALA A 293 10.63 14.04 -8.34
N ASP A 294 11.78 14.73 -8.38
CA ASP A 294 12.94 14.30 -9.17
C ASP A 294 13.55 13.03 -8.59
N ASN A 295 13.60 12.91 -7.26
CA ASN A 295 14.01 11.69 -6.59
C ASN A 295 13.02 10.54 -6.85
N ALA A 296 11.71 10.82 -6.83
CA ALA A 296 10.70 9.81 -7.19
C ALA A 296 10.88 9.33 -8.64
N LEU A 297 11.24 10.22 -9.57
CA LEU A 297 11.55 9.88 -10.95
C LEU A 297 12.85 9.06 -11.06
N ALA A 298 13.88 9.42 -10.31
CA ALA A 298 15.13 8.67 -10.26
C ALA A 298 14.93 7.25 -9.70
N ASN A 299 14.11 7.10 -8.65
CA ASN A 299 13.72 5.80 -8.11
C ASN A 299 13.02 4.95 -9.17
N LEU A 300 12.06 5.55 -9.89
CA LEU A 300 11.34 4.90 -10.98
C LEU A 300 12.28 4.42 -12.09
N ASP A 301 13.23 5.27 -12.50
CA ASP A 301 14.13 4.99 -13.62
C ASP A 301 15.18 3.94 -13.28
N ALA A 302 15.63 3.91 -12.03
CA ALA A 302 16.59 2.91 -11.55
C ALA A 302 15.96 1.53 -11.36
N GLU A 303 14.75 1.45 -10.80
CA GLU A 303 14.12 0.16 -10.42
C GLU A 303 13.17 -0.39 -11.49
N LEU A 304 12.55 0.48 -12.28
CA LEU A 304 11.51 0.11 -13.23
C LEU A 304 11.69 0.82 -14.58
N PRO A 305 12.80 0.61 -15.31
CA PRO A 305 13.09 1.34 -16.56
C PRO A 305 12.07 1.05 -17.67
N ASP A 306 11.55 -0.18 -17.73
CA ASP A 306 10.55 -0.65 -18.70
C ASP A 306 9.14 -0.79 -18.06
N PHE A 307 8.23 -1.47 -18.78
CA PHE A 307 6.87 -1.81 -18.32
C PHE A 307 6.65 -3.33 -18.30
N ASP A 308 7.70 -4.14 -18.13
CA ASP A 308 7.59 -5.60 -18.11
C ASP A 308 6.98 -6.08 -16.79
N PHE A 309 5.66 -6.15 -16.76
CA PHE A 309 4.90 -6.58 -15.58
C PHE A 309 5.26 -8.00 -15.13
N ALA A 310 5.46 -8.92 -16.07
CA ALA A 310 5.76 -10.32 -15.74
C ALA A 310 7.14 -10.43 -15.08
N ARG A 311 8.14 -9.75 -15.62
CA ARG A 311 9.48 -9.69 -15.03
C ARG A 311 9.46 -9.09 -13.62
N VAL A 312 8.73 -8.00 -13.40
CA VAL A 312 8.68 -7.32 -12.10
C VAL A 312 7.96 -8.20 -11.08
N HIS A 313 6.85 -8.84 -11.47
CA HIS A 313 6.15 -9.81 -10.65
C HIS A 313 7.05 -11.00 -10.27
N ALA A 314 7.77 -11.59 -11.23
CA ALA A 314 8.69 -12.69 -10.98
C ALA A 314 9.83 -12.29 -10.03
N GLN A 315 10.34 -11.05 -10.15
CA GLN A 315 11.34 -10.50 -9.22
C GLN A 315 10.77 -10.32 -7.81
N ALA A 316 9.51 -9.88 -7.68
CA ALA A 316 8.85 -9.75 -6.39
C ALA A 316 8.65 -11.11 -5.71
N VAL A 317 8.19 -12.12 -6.46
CA VAL A 317 8.08 -13.50 -5.97
C VAL A 317 9.44 -14.03 -5.54
N ALA A 318 10.49 -13.84 -6.35
CA ALA A 318 11.84 -14.29 -6.01
C ALA A 318 12.40 -13.61 -4.74
N ALA A 319 12.10 -12.33 -4.53
CA ALA A 319 12.47 -11.62 -3.30
C ALA A 319 11.76 -12.24 -2.08
N TRP A 320 10.47 -12.54 -2.18
CA TRP A 320 9.74 -13.18 -1.11
C TRP A 320 10.18 -14.62 -0.84
N GLU A 321 10.43 -15.42 -1.89
CA GLU A 321 10.95 -16.78 -1.73
C GLU A 321 12.29 -16.81 -0.99
N LYS A 322 13.16 -15.84 -1.28
CA LYS A 322 14.43 -15.69 -0.57
C LYS A 322 14.20 -15.44 0.93
N GLU A 323 13.32 -14.51 1.27
CA GLU A 323 13.10 -14.13 2.67
C GLU A 323 12.30 -15.17 3.46
N LEU A 324 11.27 -15.78 2.86
CA LEU A 324 10.53 -16.89 3.46
C LEU A 324 11.41 -18.14 3.62
N GLY A 325 12.36 -18.34 2.70
CA GLY A 325 13.31 -19.45 2.72
C GLY A 325 14.31 -19.44 3.86
N ARG A 326 14.37 -18.36 4.65
CA ARG A 326 15.24 -18.25 5.83
C ARG A 326 14.83 -19.16 6.98
N VAL A 327 13.55 -19.50 7.07
CA VAL A 327 13.06 -20.47 8.04
C VAL A 327 12.27 -21.55 7.32
N ARG A 328 12.66 -22.79 7.56
CA ARG A 328 11.95 -23.97 7.05
C ARG A 328 11.38 -24.73 8.22
N ILE A 329 10.07 -24.95 8.17
CA ILE A 329 9.36 -25.78 9.15
C ILE A 329 9.06 -27.13 8.53
N ASP A 330 9.12 -28.17 9.36
CA ASP A 330 8.69 -29.52 9.01
C ASP A 330 7.32 -29.76 9.65
N SER A 331 6.29 -29.79 8.82
CA SER A 331 4.91 -30.03 9.23
C SER A 331 4.12 -30.57 8.04
N ASP A 332 3.35 -31.62 8.23
CA ASP A 332 2.44 -32.15 7.21
C ASP A 332 1.07 -31.44 7.20
N ASP A 333 0.87 -30.47 8.11
CA ASP A 333 -0.36 -29.68 8.21
C ASP A 333 -0.26 -28.39 7.39
N GLU A 334 -0.98 -28.34 6.28
CA GLU A 334 -1.04 -27.16 5.40
C GLU A 334 -1.58 -25.91 6.12
N ALA A 335 -2.43 -26.05 7.15
CA ALA A 335 -2.90 -24.92 7.93
C ALA A 335 -1.78 -24.35 8.80
N GLN A 336 -0.94 -25.19 9.40
CA GLN A 336 0.25 -24.74 10.14
C GLN A 336 1.26 -24.05 9.23
N ARG A 337 1.50 -24.61 8.03
CA ARG A 337 2.35 -23.96 7.02
C ARG A 337 1.83 -22.59 6.65
N ARG A 338 0.51 -22.47 6.44
CA ARG A 338 -0.13 -21.19 6.12
C ARG A 338 0.04 -20.16 7.23
N ILE A 339 -0.33 -20.52 8.46
CA ILE A 339 -0.20 -19.63 9.62
C ILE A 339 1.25 -19.18 9.79
N PHE A 340 2.20 -20.10 9.69
CA PHE A 340 3.61 -19.79 9.87
C PHE A 340 4.15 -18.85 8.79
N TYR A 341 3.97 -19.21 7.51
CA TYR A 341 4.54 -18.41 6.41
C TYR A 341 3.82 -17.07 6.24
N THR A 342 2.52 -16.99 6.51
CA THR A 342 1.83 -15.69 6.60
C THR A 342 2.34 -14.85 7.76
N GLY A 343 2.55 -15.44 8.96
CA GLY A 343 3.13 -14.72 10.09
C GLY A 343 4.53 -14.19 9.79
N LEU A 344 5.37 -15.00 9.14
CA LEU A 344 6.69 -14.58 8.69
C LEU A 344 6.60 -13.48 7.63
N TYR A 345 5.70 -13.59 6.64
CA TYR A 345 5.43 -12.53 5.66
C TYR A 345 5.11 -11.19 6.34
N HIS A 346 4.14 -11.16 7.26
CA HIS A 346 3.77 -9.93 7.98
C HIS A 346 4.92 -9.35 8.80
N SER A 347 5.78 -10.19 9.39
CA SER A 347 6.94 -9.73 10.17
C SER A 347 8.01 -9.03 9.33
N LEU A 348 7.96 -9.15 8.00
CA LEU A 348 8.95 -8.59 7.08
C LEU A 348 8.40 -7.42 6.25
N LEU A 349 7.22 -6.90 6.61
CA LEU A 349 6.63 -5.73 5.96
C LEU A 349 7.17 -4.40 6.51
N ALA A 350 7.65 -4.39 7.76
CA ALA A 350 8.20 -3.21 8.42
C ALA A 350 9.42 -3.58 9.29
N PRO A 351 10.37 -2.66 9.58
CA PRO A 351 10.42 -1.25 9.19
C PRO A 351 10.46 -0.99 7.67
N THR A 352 9.85 0.07 7.18
CA THR A 352 9.74 0.33 5.73
C THR A 352 10.94 1.15 5.24
N LEU A 353 11.47 0.84 4.06
CA LEU A 353 12.53 1.65 3.44
C LEU A 353 12.07 3.10 3.25
N PHE A 354 12.92 4.06 3.64
CA PHE A 354 12.61 5.49 3.66
C PHE A 354 13.79 6.35 3.16
N SER A 355 14.56 5.81 2.21
CA SER A 355 15.63 6.53 1.50
C SER A 355 15.53 6.25 0.01
N ASP A 356 15.84 7.24 -0.82
CA ASP A 356 15.84 7.13 -2.28
C ASP A 356 17.04 6.33 -2.79
N VAL A 357 17.07 6.01 -4.09
CA VAL A 357 18.15 5.22 -4.70
C VAL A 357 19.52 5.90 -4.63
N ASP A 358 19.55 7.22 -4.48
CA ASP A 358 20.78 8.00 -4.29
C ASP A 358 21.19 8.16 -2.80
N GLY A 359 20.46 7.51 -1.90
CA GLY A 359 20.71 7.54 -0.45
C GLY A 359 20.14 8.76 0.27
N ARG A 360 19.53 9.73 -0.43
CA ARG A 360 18.88 10.86 0.24
C ARG A 360 17.59 10.44 0.94
N TYR A 361 17.28 11.08 2.07
CA TYR A 361 16.06 10.85 2.82
C TYR A 361 15.60 12.11 3.56
N ARG A 362 14.34 12.12 3.97
CA ARG A 362 13.79 13.14 4.88
C ARG A 362 14.03 12.69 6.32
N GLY A 363 14.85 13.42 7.06
CA GLY A 363 15.21 13.08 8.45
C GLY A 363 14.12 13.46 9.46
N MET A 364 14.37 13.12 10.72
CA MET A 364 13.44 13.39 11.84
C MET A 364 13.28 14.89 12.18
N ASP A 365 14.14 15.76 11.63
CA ASP A 365 14.01 17.23 11.67
C ASP A 365 13.33 17.81 10.42
N LEU A 366 12.75 16.96 9.57
CA LEU A 366 12.19 17.29 8.25
C LEU A 366 13.20 17.93 7.27
N LYS A 367 14.51 17.87 7.53
CA LYS A 367 15.53 18.27 6.55
C LYS A 367 15.91 17.09 5.66
N ILE A 368 16.56 17.38 4.54
CA ILE A 368 17.09 16.36 3.64
C ILE A 368 18.48 15.96 4.15
N HIS A 369 18.66 14.68 4.41
CA HIS A 369 19.93 14.06 4.80
C HIS A 369 20.36 13.03 3.75
N SER A 370 21.56 12.49 3.90
CA SER A 370 22.07 11.40 3.05
C SER A 370 22.56 10.26 3.92
N ALA A 371 22.10 9.05 3.63
CA ALA A 371 22.56 7.87 4.33
C ALA A 371 24.03 7.60 3.98
N PRO A 372 24.87 7.15 4.94
CA PRO A 372 26.21 6.70 4.63
C PRO A 372 26.20 5.60 3.57
N SER A 373 27.25 5.51 2.75
CA SER A 373 27.35 4.47 1.73
C SER A 373 27.17 3.07 2.34
N GLY A 374 26.29 2.26 1.75
CA GLY A 374 25.95 0.91 2.23
C GLY A 374 24.90 0.86 3.34
N TYR A 375 24.37 2.02 3.77
CA TYR A 375 23.27 2.12 4.71
C TYR A 375 22.03 2.71 4.03
N HIS A 376 20.87 2.36 4.58
CA HIS A 376 19.59 2.90 4.19
C HIS A 376 18.92 3.59 5.37
N ASN A 377 18.01 4.50 5.06
CA ASN A 377 17.08 5.02 6.05
C ASN A 377 15.77 4.23 6.00
N TYR A 378 15.12 4.05 7.15
CA TYR A 378 13.86 3.34 7.31
C TYR A 378 12.89 4.15 8.17
N SER A 379 11.61 3.76 8.12
CA SER A 379 10.54 4.32 8.93
C SER A 379 9.62 3.23 9.46
N THR A 380 8.47 3.61 10.04
CA THR A 380 7.46 2.69 10.59
C THR A 380 8.03 1.87 11.74
N TYR A 381 8.64 2.53 12.73
CA TYR A 381 9.15 1.86 13.91
C TYR A 381 8.10 1.85 15.03
N SER A 382 7.30 0.78 15.10
CA SER A 382 6.31 0.55 16.17
C SER A 382 6.96 0.04 17.46
N LEU A 383 7.89 0.82 18.02
CA LEU A 383 8.89 0.28 18.95
C LEU A 383 8.29 -0.32 20.21
N TRP A 384 7.18 0.21 20.73
CA TRP A 384 6.49 -0.35 21.92
C TRP A 384 6.04 -1.80 21.74
N ASP A 385 5.71 -2.21 20.51
CA ASP A 385 5.36 -3.58 20.15
C ASP A 385 6.59 -4.37 19.72
N THR A 386 7.34 -3.81 18.76
CA THR A 386 8.30 -4.57 17.97
C THR A 386 9.55 -4.95 18.75
N TYR A 387 9.89 -4.25 19.84
CA TYR A 387 11.01 -4.64 20.70
C TYR A 387 10.81 -6.02 21.34
N ARG A 388 9.55 -6.44 21.54
CA ARG A 388 9.18 -7.63 22.32
C ARG A 388 9.49 -8.93 21.58
N ALA A 389 9.28 -8.95 20.27
CA ALA A 389 9.40 -10.17 19.47
C ALA A 389 9.92 -9.93 18.04
N LEU A 390 9.49 -8.86 17.36
CA LEU A 390 9.94 -8.60 15.99
C LEU A 390 11.44 -8.30 15.93
N HIS A 391 11.96 -7.31 16.66
CA HIS A 391 13.39 -7.01 16.66
C HIS A 391 14.26 -8.18 17.13
N PRO A 392 13.88 -8.94 18.18
CA PRO A 392 14.52 -10.22 18.48
C PRO A 392 14.52 -11.22 17.31
N LEU A 393 13.39 -11.43 16.63
CA LEU A 393 13.29 -12.29 15.45
C LEU A 393 14.25 -11.81 14.33
N LEU A 394 14.31 -10.50 14.07
CA LEU A 394 15.19 -9.94 13.04
C LEU A 394 16.68 -10.21 13.32
N THR A 395 17.09 -10.41 14.58
CA THR A 395 18.48 -10.84 14.87
C THR A 395 18.80 -12.25 14.38
N LEU A 396 17.77 -13.10 14.17
CA LEU A 396 17.91 -14.47 13.69
C LEU A 396 17.74 -14.56 12.18
N VAL A 397 16.71 -13.88 11.65
CA VAL A 397 16.33 -14.01 10.23
C VAL A 397 16.80 -12.84 9.36
N GLN A 398 17.18 -11.69 9.92
CA GLN A 398 17.74 -10.57 9.17
C GLN A 398 19.05 -10.04 9.79
N PRO A 399 20.00 -10.90 10.22
CA PRO A 399 21.20 -10.45 10.93
C PRO A 399 22.03 -9.44 10.12
N GLU A 400 22.00 -9.52 8.79
CA GLU A 400 22.68 -8.57 7.90
C GLU A 400 22.02 -7.19 7.85
N ARG A 401 20.72 -7.09 8.16
CA ARG A 401 19.95 -5.83 8.13
C ARG A 401 19.96 -5.13 9.49
N VAL A 402 20.12 -5.88 10.58
CA VAL A 402 20.09 -5.32 11.95
C VAL A 402 21.06 -4.15 12.13
N PRO A 403 22.33 -4.18 11.67
CA PRO A 403 23.22 -3.03 11.78
C PRO A 403 22.66 -1.77 11.10
N ASP A 404 22.02 -1.92 9.94
CA ASP A 404 21.42 -0.82 9.19
C ASP A 404 20.21 -0.21 9.94
N LEU A 405 19.34 -1.05 10.49
CA LEU A 405 18.20 -0.62 11.31
C LEU A 405 18.65 0.11 12.59
N VAL A 406 19.67 -0.41 13.28
CA VAL A 406 20.19 0.22 14.50
C VAL A 406 20.83 1.57 14.16
N GLN A 407 21.64 1.65 13.11
CA GLN A 407 22.23 2.91 12.68
C GLN A 407 21.17 3.91 12.22
N CYS A 408 20.07 3.45 11.62
CA CYS A 408 18.92 4.29 11.31
C CYS A 408 18.30 4.92 12.57
N LEU A 409 18.08 4.14 13.63
CA LEU A 409 17.55 4.65 14.90
C LEU A 409 18.51 5.65 15.58
N VAL A 410 19.82 5.37 15.54
CA VAL A 410 20.85 6.28 16.08
C VAL A 410 20.87 7.61 15.32
N ARG A 411 20.84 7.58 13.98
CA ARG A 411 20.72 8.81 13.17
C ARG A 411 19.43 9.56 13.48
N GLY A 412 18.31 8.84 13.50
CA GLY A 412 17.00 9.40 13.83
C GLY A 412 16.98 10.11 15.19
N ALA A 413 17.63 9.55 16.21
CA ALA A 413 17.74 10.18 17.53
C ALA A 413 18.59 11.46 17.55
N ASN A 414 19.62 11.55 16.69
CA ASN A 414 20.43 12.77 16.54
C ASN A 414 19.72 13.85 15.73
N GLU A 415 18.85 13.46 14.81
CA GLU A 415 18.08 14.36 13.97
C GLU A 415 16.81 14.87 14.68
N CYS A 416 16.17 14.04 15.49
CA CYS A 416 14.87 14.33 16.08
C CYS A 416 14.97 15.44 17.15
N PRO A 417 14.18 16.53 17.02
CA PRO A 417 14.13 17.58 18.04
C PRO A 417 13.74 17.08 19.44
N ASP A 418 12.95 16.01 19.51
CA ASP A 418 12.44 15.41 20.75
C ASP A 418 13.37 14.32 21.31
N GLY A 419 14.49 14.03 20.64
CA GLY A 419 15.47 13.03 21.04
C GLY A 419 15.15 11.62 20.51
N VAL A 420 15.25 10.60 21.36
CA VAL A 420 15.01 9.22 20.92
C VAL A 420 13.54 9.03 20.58
N GLY A 421 13.26 8.68 19.32
CA GLY A 421 11.90 8.42 18.88
C GLY A 421 11.26 7.23 19.60
N ILE A 422 9.98 7.35 19.93
CA ILE A 422 9.17 6.30 20.58
C ILE A 422 8.38 5.56 19.51
N TRP A 423 7.72 6.29 18.62
CA TRP A 423 7.01 5.72 17.48
C TRP A 423 7.17 6.63 16.27
N PRO A 424 8.35 6.62 15.63
CA PRO A 424 8.64 7.50 14.50
C PRO A 424 8.04 6.97 13.20
N LEU A 425 7.41 7.87 12.45
CA LEU A 425 6.76 7.63 11.17
C LEU A 425 7.04 8.76 10.17
N GLN A 426 7.56 8.39 8.99
CA GLN A 426 7.94 9.23 7.86
C GLN A 426 8.66 10.54 8.23
N GLY A 427 9.67 10.45 9.11
CA GLY A 427 10.47 11.60 9.55
C GLY A 427 9.81 12.47 10.63
N VAL A 428 8.79 11.94 11.31
CA VAL A 428 8.06 12.62 12.38
C VAL A 428 7.95 11.69 13.60
N GLU A 429 8.26 12.20 14.79
CA GLU A 429 7.92 11.51 16.04
C GLU A 429 6.44 11.71 16.35
N THR A 430 5.73 10.63 16.65
CA THR A 430 4.27 10.69 16.85
C THR A 430 3.87 10.76 18.32
N GLY A 431 4.78 10.46 19.25
CA GLY A 431 4.53 10.43 20.69
C GLY A 431 3.74 9.21 21.18
N CYS A 432 3.35 8.29 20.29
CA CYS A 432 2.82 6.99 20.67
C CYS A 432 3.95 6.23 21.42
N MET A 433 3.73 5.54 22.53
CA MET A 433 2.50 4.89 23.01
C MET A 433 2.16 5.22 24.46
#